data_AF-A0A924HKH8-F1
#
_entry.id   AF-A0A924HKH8-F1
#
_cell.length_a   1.000
_cell.length_b   1.000
_cell.length_c   1.000
_cell.angle_alpha   90.00
_cell.angle_beta   90.00
_cell.angle_gamma   90.00
#
_symmetry.space_group_name_H-M   'P 1'
#
loop_
_entity.id
_entity.type
_entity.pdbx_description
1 polymer ?
#
loop_
_entity_poly.entity_id
_entity_poly.type
_entity_poly.pdbx_seq_one_letter_code
_entity_poly.pdbx_strand_id
1 'polypeptide(L)'
;MAHNTVTYLQWGFILLSSILIFALAPIAKTTRDFFYGSKNDKQPNALLLTSSLVISWIFAKSITNVANLGLSFGIVGVVSYATYYLSFLVAGLVIYKMRLNGGFKSIHHFIGSKYGKGA
;
A
#
# COMPACT_ATOMS: atom_id res chain seq x y z
N MET A 1 -39.47 0.72 -2.16
CA MET A 1 -38.94 0.90 -3.53
C MET A 1 -37.58 1.59 -3.58
N ALA A 2 -37.35 2.71 -2.90
CA ALA A 2 -36.07 3.44 -2.93
C ALA A 2 -34.84 2.63 -2.44
N HIS A 3 -35.00 1.76 -1.44
CA HIS A 3 -33.90 0.93 -0.92
C HIS A 3 -33.29 0.01 -2.00
N ASN A 4 -34.14 -0.64 -2.79
CA ASN A 4 -33.67 -1.53 -3.86
C ASN A 4 -32.93 -0.74 -4.96
N THR A 5 -33.40 0.46 -5.29
CA THR A 5 -32.72 1.35 -6.25
C THR A 5 -31.32 1.73 -5.77
N VAL A 6 -31.15 2.09 -4.49
CA VAL A 6 -29.85 2.41 -3.92
C VAL A 6 -28.91 1.20 -3.96
N THR A 7 -29.40 0.02 -3.61
CA THR A 7 -28.62 -1.22 -3.66
C THR A 7 -28.17 -1.55 -5.09
N TYR A 8 -29.05 -1.43 -6.09
CA TYR A 8 -28.67 -1.65 -7.49
C TYR A 8 -27.62 -0.65 -7.98
N LEU A 9 -27.71 0.61 -7.57
CA LEU A 9 -26.70 1.62 -7.89
C LEU A 9 -25.36 1.28 -7.25
N GLN A 10 -25.32 0.88 -5.98
CA GLN A 10 -24.09 0.47 -5.29
C GLN A 10 -23.38 -0.69 -6.01
N TRP A 11 -24.12 -1.75 -6.33
CA TRP A 11 -23.57 -2.88 -7.09
C TRP A 11 -23.14 -2.47 -8.49
N GLY A 12 -23.91 -1.61 -9.16
CA GLY A 12 -23.56 -1.03 -10.45
C GLY A 12 -22.21 -0.31 -10.40
N PHE A 13 -21.99 0.56 -9.41
CA PHE A 13 -20.72 1.25 -9.22
C PHE A 13 -19.55 0.30 -8.97
N ILE A 14 -19.72 -0.70 -8.10
CA ILE A 14 -18.67 -1.68 -7.79
C ILE A 14 -18.27 -2.47 -9.04
N LEU A 15 -19.25 -2.97 -9.79
CA LEU A 15 -19.00 -3.74 -11.00
C LEU A 15 -18.34 -2.88 -12.07
N LEU A 16 -18.88 -1.67 -12.31
CA LEU A 16 -18.33 -0.74 -13.29
C LEU A 16 -16.88 -0.37 -12.95
N SER A 17 -16.58 0.00 -11.69
CA SER A 17 -15.22 0.35 -11.29
C SER A 17 -14.26 -0.83 -11.41
N SER A 18 -14.72 -2.04 -11.07
CA SER A 18 -13.89 -3.25 -11.17
C SER A 18 -13.52 -3.58 -12.62
N ILE A 19 -14.50 -3.50 -13.52
CA ILE A 19 -14.29 -3.71 -14.96
C ILE A 19 -13.35 -2.63 -15.52
N LEU A 20 -13.58 -1.36 -15.17
CA LEU A 20 -12.73 -0.26 -15.63
C LEU A 20 -11.29 -0.43 -15.17
N ILE A 21 -11.04 -0.76 -13.90
CA ILE A 21 -9.69 -0.99 -13.38
C ILE A 21 -9.02 -2.14 -14.14
N PHE A 22 -9.73 -3.24 -14.36
CA PHE A 22 -9.19 -4.38 -15.09
C PHE A 22 -8.88 -4.06 -16.56
N ALA A 23 -9.76 -3.32 -17.23
CA ALA A 23 -9.58 -2.89 -18.62
C ALA A 23 -8.43 -1.88 -18.80
N LEU A 24 -8.21 -1.02 -17.80
CA LEU A 24 -7.14 -0.01 -17.81
C LEU A 24 -5.79 -0.57 -17.33
N ALA A 25 -5.78 -1.69 -16.60
CA ALA A 25 -4.57 -2.27 -16.07
C ALA A 25 -3.63 -2.72 -17.21
N PRO A 26 -2.36 -2.27 -17.21
CA PRO A 26 -1.40 -2.69 -18.22
C PRO A 26 -1.04 -4.18 -18.06
N ILE A 27 -0.98 -4.90 -19.17
CA ILE A 27 -0.59 -6.31 -19.19
C ILE A 27 0.93 -6.42 -18.99
N ALA A 28 1.36 -7.07 -17.90
CA ALA A 28 2.76 -7.40 -17.66
C ALA A 28 3.15 -8.66 -18.44
N LYS A 29 4.11 -8.55 -19.37
CA LYS A 29 4.56 -9.68 -20.20
C LYS A 29 5.78 -10.40 -19.62
N THR A 30 6.51 -9.76 -18.71
CA THR A 30 7.73 -10.30 -18.10
C THR A 30 7.67 -10.17 -16.57
N THR A 31 8.51 -10.96 -15.88
CA THR A 31 8.68 -10.85 -14.43
C THR A 31 9.21 -9.48 -14.02
N ARG A 32 10.06 -8.86 -14.84
CA ARG A 32 10.58 -7.51 -14.59
C ARG A 32 9.46 -6.47 -14.64
N ASP A 33 8.60 -6.53 -15.66
CA ASP A 33 7.46 -5.62 -15.80
C ASP A 33 6.48 -5.79 -14.63
N PHE A 34 6.26 -7.02 -14.18
CA PHE A 34 5.37 -7.32 -13.06
C PHE A 34 5.90 -6.82 -11.71
N PHE A 35 7.16 -7.10 -11.36
CA PHE A 35 7.70 -6.78 -10.04
C PHE A 35 8.32 -5.38 -9.92
N TYR A 36 8.86 -4.82 -11.01
CA TYR A 36 9.52 -3.52 -11.00
C TYR A 36 8.67 -2.41 -11.63
N GLY A 37 7.52 -2.75 -12.23
CA GLY A 37 6.66 -1.79 -12.92
C GLY A 37 7.36 -1.12 -14.11
N SER A 38 8.38 -1.75 -14.68
CA SER A 38 9.07 -1.23 -15.87
C SER A 38 8.16 -1.30 -17.08
N LYS A 39 8.15 -0.25 -17.89
CA LYS A 39 7.53 -0.26 -19.22
C LYS A 39 8.53 0.31 -20.22
N ASN A 40 8.89 -0.47 -21.23
CA ASN A 40 9.90 -0.10 -22.24
C ASN A 40 11.26 0.28 -21.60
N ASP A 41 11.74 -0.54 -20.64
CA ASP A 41 12.99 -0.33 -19.88
C ASP A 41 13.10 1.00 -19.10
N LYS A 42 11.99 1.73 -18.93
CA LYS A 42 11.93 2.93 -18.08
C LYS A 42 11.51 2.57 -16.67
N GLN A 43 12.24 3.10 -15.69
CA GLN A 43 11.88 2.98 -14.28
C GLN A 43 10.68 3.88 -13.94
N PRO A 44 9.82 3.47 -12.99
CA PRO A 44 8.75 4.31 -12.46
C PRO A 44 9.31 5.62 -11.88
N ASN A 45 8.60 6.73 -12.10
CA ASN A 45 8.99 8.01 -11.50
C ASN A 45 8.69 8.02 -9.98
N ALA A 46 9.30 8.97 -9.27
CA ALA A 46 9.14 9.11 -7.82
C ALA A 46 7.67 9.28 -7.41
N LEU A 47 6.88 10.05 -8.18
CA LEU A 47 5.46 10.25 -7.90
C LEU A 47 4.68 8.93 -7.88
N LEU A 48 4.87 8.09 -8.90
CA LEU A 48 4.18 6.80 -9.01
C LEU A 48 4.61 5.86 -7.89
N LEU A 49 5.91 5.83 -7.57
CA LEU A 49 6.43 5.02 -6.45
C LEU A 49 5.88 5.49 -5.10
N THR A 50 5.87 6.80 -4.85
CA THR A 50 5.32 7.37 -3.61
C THR A 50 3.82 7.14 -3.51
N SER A 51 3.06 7.34 -4.59
CA SER A 51 1.61 7.07 -4.62
C SER A 51 1.31 5.60 -4.36
N SER A 52 2.04 4.68 -4.99
CA SER A 52 1.91 3.24 -4.76
C SER A 52 2.18 2.88 -3.30
N LEU A 53 3.24 3.46 -2.71
CA LEU A 53 3.57 3.27 -1.31
C LEU A 53 2.45 3.76 -0.38
N VAL A 54 1.94 4.97 -0.58
CA VAL A 54 0.88 5.54 0.26
C VAL A 54 -0.40 4.71 0.18
N ILE A 55 -0.83 4.32 -1.03
CA ILE A 55 -2.04 3.51 -1.21
C ILE A 55 -1.88 2.14 -0.53
N SER A 56 -0.69 1.54 -0.56
CA SER A 56 -0.43 0.24 0.08
C SER A 56 -0.62 0.22 1.60
N TRP A 57 -0.71 1.39 2.24
CA TRP A 57 -0.88 1.52 3.70
C TRP A 57 -2.31 1.84 4.11
N ILE A 58 -3.16 2.24 3.16
CA ILE A 58 -4.56 2.59 3.42
C ILE A 58 -5.40 1.34 3.21
N PHE A 59 -5.73 0.66 4.32
CA PHE A 59 -6.61 -0.50 4.31
C PHE A 59 -8.01 -0.13 4.81
N ALA A 60 -9.05 -0.76 4.26
CA ALA A 60 -10.42 -0.57 4.71
C ALA A 60 -10.59 -0.81 6.22
N LYS A 61 -9.98 -1.90 6.75
CA LYS A 61 -9.98 -2.20 8.19
C LYS A 61 -9.30 -1.12 9.03
N SER A 62 -8.25 -0.48 8.50
CA SER A 62 -7.56 0.65 9.16
C SER A 62 -8.48 1.87 9.27
N ILE A 63 -9.21 2.20 8.20
CA ILE A 63 -10.20 3.30 8.20
C ILE A 63 -11.32 3.04 9.22
N THR A 64 -11.87 1.83 9.24
CA THR A 64 -12.89 1.48 10.23
C THR A 64 -12.34 1.55 11.66
N ASN A 65 -11.09 1.14 11.88
CA ASN A 65 -10.49 1.20 13.21
C ASN A 65 -10.31 2.63 13.71
N VAL A 66 -9.78 3.54 12.88
CA VAL A 66 -9.65 4.95 13.27
C VAL A 66 -11.00 5.61 13.49
N ALA A 67 -12.02 5.25 12.69
CA ALA A 67 -13.38 5.75 12.87
C ALA A 67 -13.99 5.27 14.19
N ASN A 68 -13.83 4.00 14.54
CA ASN A 68 -14.32 3.43 15.81
C ASN A 68 -13.62 4.04 17.03
N LEU A 69 -12.30 4.23 16.97
CA LEU A 69 -11.54 4.90 18.02
C LEU A 69 -11.95 6.37 18.14
N GLY A 70 -12.16 7.07 17.01
CA GLY A 70 -12.65 8.44 17.00
C GLY A 70 -14.06 8.58 17.57
N LEU A 71 -14.94 7.62 17.27
CA LEU A 71 -16.29 7.57 17.84
C LEU A 71 -16.27 7.35 19.36
N SER A 72 -15.37 6.49 19.84
CA SER A 72 -15.32 6.10 21.26
C SER A 72 -14.56 7.09 22.15
N PHE A 73 -13.50 7.72 21.62
CA PHE A 73 -12.55 8.53 22.40
C PHE A 73 -12.31 9.94 21.81
N GLY A 74 -13.09 10.34 20.81
CA GLY A 74 -12.93 11.63 20.14
C GLY A 74 -11.58 11.78 19.44
N ILE A 75 -11.05 13.00 19.41
CA ILE A 75 -9.79 13.32 18.74
C ILE A 75 -8.60 12.51 19.29
N VAL A 76 -8.62 12.19 20.59
CA VAL A 76 -7.55 11.40 21.23
C VAL A 76 -7.50 9.98 20.68
N GLY A 77 -8.65 9.38 20.38
CA GLY A 77 -8.74 8.07 19.71
C GLY A 77 -8.19 8.10 18.29
N VAL A 78 -8.46 9.18 17.54
CA VAL A 78 -7.92 9.36 16.19
C VAL A 78 -6.40 9.54 16.23
N VAL A 79 -5.89 10.39 17.12
CA VAL A 79 -4.45 10.68 17.27
C VAL A 79 -3.68 9.46 17.74
N SER A 80 -4.21 8.69 18.68
CA SER A 80 -3.56 7.47 19.17
C SER A 80 -3.38 6.45 18.05
N TYR A 81 -4.39 6.27 17.21
CA TYR A 81 -4.25 5.44 16.01
C TYR A 81 -3.23 6.06 15.04
N ALA A 82 -3.36 7.35 14.72
CA ALA A 82 -2.47 8.04 13.79
C ALA A 82 -0.99 7.99 14.20
N THR A 83 -0.70 7.77 15.48
CA THR A 83 0.66 7.64 16.01
C THR A 83 1.41 6.48 15.36
N TYR A 84 0.72 5.41 14.91
CA TYR A 84 1.36 4.31 14.20
C TYR A 84 2.07 4.79 12.92
N TYR A 85 1.61 5.87 12.28
CA TYR A 85 2.25 6.43 11.09
C TYR A 85 3.67 6.95 11.37
N LEU A 86 4.02 7.26 12.63
CA LEU A 86 5.41 7.62 12.99
C LEU A 86 6.40 6.46 12.74
N SER A 87 5.92 5.21 12.83
CA SER A 87 6.75 4.04 12.50
C SER A 87 7.25 4.07 11.06
N PHE A 88 6.57 4.78 10.15
CA PHE A 88 7.02 4.93 8.76
C PHE A 88 8.27 5.77 8.62
N LEU A 89 8.41 6.83 9.42
CA LEU A 89 9.64 7.62 9.45
C LEU A 89 10.82 6.76 9.90
N VAL A 90 10.60 5.96 10.95
CA VAL A 90 11.62 5.04 11.46
C VAL A 90 11.96 3.98 10.42
N ALA A 91 10.96 3.33 9.81
CA ALA A 91 11.17 2.34 8.75
C ALA A 91 11.90 2.94 7.55
N GLY A 92 11.55 4.15 7.12
CA GLY A 92 12.22 4.87 6.04
C GLY A 92 13.70 5.12 6.35
N LEU A 93 14.01 5.62 7.54
CA LEU A 93 15.40 5.82 8.00
C LEU A 93 16.18 4.51 8.07
N VAL A 94 15.56 3.44 8.57
CA VAL A 94 16.17 2.10 8.65
C VAL A 94 16.46 1.57 7.24
N ILE A 95 15.48 1.60 6.33
CA ILE A 95 15.64 1.13 4.95
C ILE A 95 16.71 1.96 4.23
N TYR A 96 16.75 3.28 4.44
CA TYR A 96 17.76 4.17 3.88
C TYR A 96 19.17 3.76 4.32
N LYS A 97 19.39 3.55 5.63
CA LYS A 97 20.68 3.08 6.17
C LYS A 97 21.03 1.68 5.67
N MET A 98 20.07 0.76 5.61
CA MET A 98 20.29 -0.59 5.10
C MET A 98 20.74 -0.59 3.64
N ARG A 99 20.18 0.30 2.81
CA ARG A 99 20.57 0.42 1.40
C ARG A 99 21.94 1.07 1.23
N LEU A 100 22.19 2.21 1.89
CA LEU A 100 23.42 2.96 1.67
C LEU A 100 24.64 2.37 2.37
N ASN A 101 24.50 1.97 3.63
CA ASN A 101 25.63 1.48 4.42
C ASN A 101 25.79 -0.03 4.31
N GLY A 102 24.67 -0.76 4.16
CA GLY A 102 24.66 -2.22 4.13
C GLY A 102 24.57 -2.85 2.74
N GLY A 103 24.28 -2.07 1.70
CA GLY A 103 24.14 -2.58 0.33
C GLY A 103 22.98 -3.58 0.13
N PHE A 104 22.04 -3.67 1.06
CA PHE A 104 20.96 -4.66 1.00
C PHE A 104 19.85 -4.25 0.02
N LYS A 105 19.49 -5.15 -0.89
CA LYS A 105 18.46 -4.89 -1.93
C LYS A 105 17.02 -5.18 -1.47
N SER A 106 16.85 -5.99 -0.43
CA SER A 106 15.55 -6.33 0.14
C SER A 106 15.69 -6.74 1.60
N ILE A 107 14.58 -6.75 2.33
CA ILE A 107 14.53 -7.25 3.72
C ILE A 107 14.94 -8.72 3.76
N HIS A 108 14.46 -9.54 2.81
CA HIS A 108 14.86 -10.95 2.71
C HIS A 108 16.37 -11.12 2.49
N HIS A 109 17.00 -10.27 1.67
CA HIS A 109 18.45 -10.28 1.49
C HIS A 109 19.19 -9.93 2.78
N PHE A 110 18.70 -8.93 3.53
CA PHE A 110 19.25 -8.58 4.84
C PHE A 110 19.11 -9.72 5.85
N ILE A 111 17.92 -10.32 5.98
CA ILE A 111 17.67 -11.39 6.94
C ILE A 111 18.53 -12.61 6.59
N GLY A 112 18.49 -13.04 5.33
CA GLY A 112 19.24 -14.22 4.88
C GLY A 112 20.76 -14.07 4.99
N SER A 113 21.30 -12.87 4.77
CA SER A 113 22.74 -12.61 4.90
C SER A 113 23.20 -12.53 6.36
N LYS A 114 22.39 -11.97 7.25
CA LYS A 114 22.77 -11.75 8.65
C LYS A 114 22.41 -12.92 9.58
N TYR A 115 21.33 -13.63 9.29
CA TYR A 115 20.75 -14.67 10.16
C TYR A 115 20.66 -16.05 9.50
N GLY A 116 20.98 -16.17 8.21
CA GLY A 116 20.93 -17.42 7.47
C GLY A 116 19.56 -17.73 6.86
N LYS A 117 19.48 -18.83 6.11
CA LYS A 117 18.31 -19.17 5.27
C LYS A 117 17.08 -19.70 6.01
N GLY A 118 17.20 -19.97 7.32
CA GLY A 118 16.10 -20.46 8.16
C GLY A 118 15.40 -19.39 9.00
N ALA A 119 15.76 -18.12 8.80
CA ALA A 119 15.22 -16.96 9.51
C ALA A 119 14.07 -16.29 8.74
#